data_AF-A0A2V7PBG0-F1
#
_entry.id   AF-A0A2V7PBG0-F1
#
_cell.length_a   1.000
_cell.length_b   1.000
_cell.length_c   1.000
_cell.angle_alpha   90.00
_cell.angle_beta   90.00
_cell.angle_gamma   90.00
#
_symmetry.space_group_name_H-M   'P 1'
#
loop_
_entity.id
_entity.type
_entity.pdbx_description
1 polymer ?
#
loop_
_entity_poly.entity_id
_entity_poly.type
_entity_poly.pdbx_seq_one_letter_code
_entity_poly.pdbx_strand_id
1 'polypeptide(L)'
;MTPYAEATRERLAAITQTLIGRGEIPALAQTKAIGFLNGIVTRQAMMLSFEQLFLLFGAAFVLSLPLLLLMHRSRGMPGAGAAH
;
A
#
# COMPACT_ATOMS: atom_id res chain seq x y z
N MET A 1 5.13 -27.58 6.74
CA MET A 1 5.50 -26.75 5.58
C MET A 1 4.48 -25.62 5.47
N THR A 2 4.89 -24.35 5.40
CA THR A 2 3.94 -23.22 5.35
C THR A 2 3.37 -23.08 3.93
N PRO A 3 2.05 -22.91 3.76
CA PRO A 3 1.42 -22.85 2.42
C PRO A 3 1.92 -21.67 1.57
N TYR A 4 2.35 -20.57 2.20
CA TYR A 4 2.97 -19.42 1.52
C TYR A 4 4.29 -19.77 0.82
N ALA A 5 5.06 -20.70 1.38
CA ALA A 5 6.30 -21.14 0.77
C ALA A 5 6.04 -21.96 -0.50
N GLU A 6 4.91 -22.67 -0.57
CA GLU A 6 4.52 -23.46 -1.74
C GLU A 6 4.07 -22.57 -2.89
N ALA A 7 3.15 -21.64 -2.64
CA ALA A 7 2.70 -20.68 -3.66
C ALA A 7 3.86 -19.82 -4.20
N THR A 8 4.84 -19.49 -3.36
CA THR A 8 6.06 -18.78 -3.79
C THR A 8 6.93 -19.66 -4.69
N ARG A 9 7.08 -20.95 -4.35
CA ARG A 9 7.80 -21.92 -5.17
C ARG A 9 7.16 -22.11 -6.55
N GLU A 10 5.84 -22.26 -6.61
CA GLU A 10 5.10 -22.39 -7.87
C GLU A 10 5.30 -21.18 -8.77
N ARG A 11 5.17 -19.96 -8.22
CA ARG A 11 5.40 -18.71 -8.97
C ARG A 11 6.83 -18.61 -9.46
N LEU A 12 7.80 -18.93 -8.61
CA LEU A 12 9.21 -18.92 -8.97
C LEU A 12 9.50 -19.93 -10.09
N ALA A 13 8.91 -21.12 -10.03
CA ALA A 13 9.04 -22.14 -11.06
C ALA A 13 8.44 -21.65 -12.39
N ALA A 14 7.24 -21.05 -12.37
CA ALA A 14 6.61 -20.50 -13.57
C ALA A 14 7.44 -19.39 -14.24
N ILE A 15 7.99 -18.46 -13.45
CA ILE A 15 8.88 -17.39 -13.96
C ILE A 15 10.16 -18.00 -14.52
N THR A 16 10.75 -18.97 -13.84
CA THR A 16 11.97 -19.66 -14.28
C THR A 16 11.74 -20.39 -15.60
N GLN A 17 10.63 -21.14 -15.75
CA GLN A 17 10.29 -21.82 -17.00
C GLN A 17 10.05 -20.83 -18.14
N THR A 18 9.44 -19.68 -17.86
CA THR A 18 9.26 -18.62 -18.86
C THR A 18 10.60 -18.05 -19.34
N LEU A 19 11.56 -17.86 -18.42
CA LEU A 19 12.91 -17.39 -18.76
C LEU A 19 13.67 -18.42 -19.60
N ILE A 20 13.61 -19.70 -19.21
CA ILE A 20 14.22 -20.80 -19.96
C ILE A 20 13.59 -20.90 -21.37
N GLY A 21 12.27 -20.80 -21.47
CA GLY A 21 11.56 -20.80 -22.76
C GLY A 21 11.91 -19.61 -23.66
N ARG A 22 12.45 -18.53 -23.09
CA ARG A 22 12.99 -17.37 -23.83
C ARG A 22 14.48 -17.50 -24.17
N GLY A 23 15.11 -18.64 -23.85
CA GLY A 23 16.51 -18.94 -24.17
C GLY A 23 17.50 -18.63 -23.06
N GLU A 24 17.07 -18.34 -21.83
CA GLU A 24 17.99 -18.22 -20.69
C GLU A 24 18.61 -19.55 -20.30
N ILE A 25 19.85 -19.48 -19.83
CA ILE A 25 20.56 -20.64 -19.25
C ILE A 25 19.86 -21.01 -17.93
N PRO A 26 19.51 -22.29 -17.68
CA PRO A 26 18.76 -22.70 -16.49
C PRO A 26 19.35 -22.22 -15.15
N ALA A 27 20.68 -22.24 -15.04
CA ALA A 27 21.39 -21.76 -13.85
C ALA A 27 21.23 -20.24 -13.60
N LEU A 28 21.11 -19.44 -14.67
CA LEU A 28 20.90 -17.99 -14.59
C LEU A 28 19.42 -17.63 -14.50
N ALA A 29 18.55 -18.43 -15.12
CA ALA A 29 17.11 -18.24 -15.12
C ALA A 29 16.52 -18.23 -13.71
N GLN A 30 16.98 -19.12 -12.82
CA GLN A 30 16.50 -19.16 -11.43
C GLN A 30 16.88 -17.88 -10.67
N THR A 31 18.14 -17.45 -10.77
CA THR A 31 18.62 -16.21 -10.11
C THR A 31 17.86 -14.98 -10.62
N LYS A 32 17.63 -14.91 -11.95
CA LYS A 32 16.84 -13.83 -12.56
C LYS A 32 15.38 -13.89 -12.14
N ALA A 33 14.80 -15.08 -12.00
CA ALA A 33 13.43 -15.25 -11.53
C ALA A 33 13.23 -14.73 -10.09
N ILE A 34 14.20 -14.95 -9.19
CA ILE A 34 14.17 -14.41 -7.83
C ILE A 34 14.21 -12.88 -7.87
N GLY A 35 15.13 -12.29 -8.65
CA GLY A 35 15.23 -10.84 -8.79
C GLY A 35 13.95 -10.21 -9.36
N PHE A 36 13.35 -10.86 -10.37
CA PHE A 36 12.08 -10.43 -10.95
C PHE A 36 10.93 -10.49 -9.95
N LEU A 37 10.80 -11.60 -9.21
CA LEU A 37 9.80 -11.74 -8.17
C LEU A 37 9.95 -10.68 -7.07
N ASN A 38 11.19 -10.38 -6.66
CA ASN A 38 11.48 -9.33 -5.70
C ASN A 38 11.04 -7.95 -6.20
N GLY A 39 11.26 -7.64 -7.48
CA GLY A 39 10.79 -6.40 -8.10
C GLY A 39 9.27 -6.26 -8.07
N ILE A 40 8.54 -7.35 -8.34
CA ILE A 40 7.08 -7.39 -8.26
C ILE A 40 6.61 -7.10 -6.83
N VAL A 41 7.14 -7.81 -5.85
CA VAL A 41 6.76 -7.67 -4.43
C VAL A 41 7.07 -6.27 -3.93
N THR A 42 8.24 -5.73 -4.28
CA THR A 42 8.63 -4.36 -3.90
C THR A 42 7.64 -3.35 -4.46
N ARG A 43 7.26 -3.44 -5.74
CA ARG A 43 6.28 -2.52 -6.33
C ARG A 43 4.91 -2.61 -5.67
N GLN A 44 4.45 -3.82 -5.35
CA GLN A 44 3.18 -4.03 -4.65
C GLN A 44 3.21 -3.44 -3.24
N ALA A 45 4.29 -3.67 -2.50
CA ALA A 45 4.48 -3.12 -1.17
C ALA A 45 4.47 -1.59 -1.18
N MET A 46 5.16 -0.96 -2.13
CA MET A 46 5.17 0.49 -2.30
C MET A 46 3.76 1.05 -2.59
N MET A 47 3.00 0.40 -3.45
CA MET A 47 1.62 0.82 -3.79
C MET A 47 0.69 0.72 -2.57
N LEU A 48 0.72 -0.39 -1.84
CA LEU A 48 -0.07 -0.59 -0.62
C LEU A 48 0.30 0.43 0.47
N SER A 49 1.60 0.70 0.63
CA SER A 49 2.08 1.66 1.64
C SER A 49 1.61 3.08 1.31
N PHE A 50 1.64 3.46 0.03
CA PHE A 50 1.11 4.75 -0.43
C PHE A 50 -0.41 4.84 -0.22
N GLU A 51 -1.16 3.79 -0.59
CA GLU A 51 -2.61 3.73 -0.40
C GLU A 51 -2.99 3.91 1.08
N GLN A 52 -2.32 3.22 1.99
CA GLN A 52 -2.55 3.34 3.42
C GLN A 52 -2.29 4.76 3.94
N LEU A 53 -1.18 5.39 3.51
CA LEU A 53 -0.87 6.77 3.88
C LEU A 53 -1.92 7.73 3.31
N PHE A 54 -2.30 7.57 2.06
CA PHE A 54 -3.31 8.40 1.41
C PHE A 54 -4.66 8.31 2.15
N LEU A 55 -5.11 7.10 2.47
CA LEU A 55 -6.35 6.89 3.22
C LEU A 55 -6.27 7.47 4.62
N LEU A 56 -5.13 7.34 5.31
CA LEU A 56 -4.93 7.90 6.64
C LEU A 56 -5.04 9.44 6.62
N PHE A 57 -4.32 10.10 5.72
CA PHE A 57 -4.36 11.57 5.59
C PHE A 57 -5.71 12.06 5.08
N GLY A 58 -6.30 11.36 4.11
CA GLY A 58 -7.63 11.66 3.59
C GLY A 58 -8.70 11.55 4.66
N ALA A 59 -8.68 10.49 5.48
CA ALA A 59 -9.60 10.32 6.60
C ALA A 59 -9.40 11.41 7.66
N ALA A 60 -8.17 11.74 8.03
CA ALA A 60 -7.88 12.82 8.98
C ALA A 60 -8.40 14.18 8.49
N PHE A 61 -8.21 14.49 7.20
CA PHE A 61 -8.73 15.69 6.58
C PHE A 61 -10.26 15.72 6.60
N VAL A 62 -10.91 14.64 6.15
CA VAL A 62 -12.38 14.53 6.14
C VAL A 62 -12.96 14.66 7.54
N LEU A 63 -12.32 14.11 8.57
CA LEU A 63 -12.74 14.25 9.97
C LEU A 63 -12.51 15.67 10.51
N SER A 64 -11.48 16.38 10.03
CA SER A 64 -11.23 17.78 10.43
C SER A 64 -12.26 18.77 9.88
N LEU A 65 -12.80 18.54 8.68
CA LEU A 65 -13.79 19.42 8.03
C LEU A 65 -15.05 19.68 8.88
N PRO A 66 -15.77 18.66 9.38
CA PRO A 66 -16.95 18.89 10.23
C PRO A 66 -16.58 19.53 11.56
N LEU A 67 -15.40 19.23 12.12
CA LEU A 67 -14.93 19.84 13.36
C LEU A 67 -14.67 21.34 13.19
N LEU A 68 -14.09 21.74 12.05
CA LEU A 68 -13.86 23.14 11.69
C LEU A 68 -15.18 23.89 11.44
N LEU A 69 -16.14 23.26 10.74
CA LEU A 69 -17.47 23.82 10.52
C LEU A 69 -18.22 24.04 11.85
N LEU A 70 -18.14 23.06 12.76
CA LEU A 70 -18.75 23.15 14.10
C LEU A 70 -18.12 24.30 14.91
N MET A 71 -16.80 24.48 14.83
CA MET A 71 -16.09 25.55 15.54
C MET A 71 -16.32 26.94 14.92
N HIS A 72 -16.55 27.04 13.61
CA HIS A 72 -16.97 28.29 12.97
C HIS A 72 -18.41 28.67 13.37
N ARG A 73 -19.30 27.67 13.48
CA ARG A 73 -20.68 27.88 13.94
C ARG A 73 -20.75 28.37 15.39
N SER A 74 -19.85 27.90 16.27
CA SER A 74 -19.78 28.36 17.67
C SER A 74 -19.18 29.76 17.83
N ARG A 75 -18.29 30.20 16.91
CA ARG A 75 -17.75 31.58 16.91
C ARG A 75 -18.71 32.63 16.35
N GLY A 76 -19.82 32.22 15.73
CA GLY A 76 -20.87 33.10 15.22
C GLY A 76 -22.00 33.40 16.22
N MET A 77 -21.85 33.05 17.51
CA MET A 77 -22.81 33.43 18.55
C MET A 77 -22.27 34.66 19.30
N PRO A 78 -22.80 35.88 19.08
CA PRO A 78 -22.52 37.00 19.96
C PRO A 78 -23.23 36.75 21.30
N GLY A 79 -22.46 36.64 22.38
CA GLY A 79 -22.97 36.74 23.74
C GLY A 79 -23.56 35.47 24.35
N ALA A 80 -22.71 34.70 25.05
CA ALA A 80 -23.13 33.95 26.22
C ALA A 80 -21.99 34.03 27.25
N GLY A 81 -21.82 35.22 27.83
CA GLY A 81 -20.73 35.51 28.76
C GLY A 81 -20.59 36.98 29.12
N ALA A 82 -21.69 37.73 29.23
CA ALA A 82 -21.72 39.01 29.93
C ALA A 82 -23.05 39.17 30.68
N ALA A 83 -22.94 39.12 32.01
CA ALA A 83 -23.81 39.64 33.07
C ALA A 83 -25.17 38.98 33.41
N HIS A 84 -25.28 38.61 34.69
CA HIS A 84 -26.37 38.81 35.67
C HIS A 84 -27.81 38.97 35.17
#